data_AF-A0A7L4PKM5-F1
#
_entry.id   AF-A0A7L4PKM5-F1
#
_cell.length_a   1.000
_cell.length_b   1.000
_cell.length_c   1.000
_cell.angle_alpha   90.00
_cell.angle_beta   90.00
_cell.angle_gamma   90.00
#
_symmetry.space_group_name_H-M   'P 1'
#
loop_
_entity.id
_entity.type
_entity.pdbx_description
1 polymer ?
#
loop_
_entity_poly.entity_id
_entity_poly.type
_entity_poly.pdbx_seq_one_letter_code
_entity_poly.pdbx_strand_id
1 'polypeptide(L)'
;MKDKRAHTGEHIFFRSLSKVIPEVSLDKISIKEEKNALYIKCPNEFSWEKLLEAEKLTNEIILEDRKVIVHNSKKEEVINKFPEIRIKLDRIQTDEVRIIEVENYDFAACSGDHVNSTKEIDFFILTKVNKTGEDSYRLEFEVAEKAKEEALKLSKIALASMELLQSAPENVERTISNLLKDNEKYRQTLAEFSQKSFDSISPKEISGIKVYFDILKGIDRKILIKKAGEIITQSKTFVVLFSIDDGVFVICGRSDDIKYDMRTLLNSILARFGGRGGGRENFSQGGGNLVEDYEKIIKEIEKEVEMIVSSLA
;
A
#
# COMPACT_ATOMS: atom_id res chain seq x y z
N MET A 1 -34.28 5.87 -6.20
CA MET A 1 -34.23 6.83 -7.33
C MET A 1 -32.79 7.28 -7.46
N LYS A 2 -32.19 7.27 -8.66
CA LYS A 2 -30.79 7.69 -8.82
C LYS A 2 -30.68 9.17 -8.45
N ASP A 3 -29.61 9.54 -7.74
CA ASP A 3 -29.37 10.92 -7.35
C ASP A 3 -29.14 11.80 -8.60
N LYS A 4 -30.09 12.70 -8.85
CA LYS A 4 -30.07 13.61 -10.02
C LYS A 4 -28.88 14.57 -9.97
N ARG A 5 -28.45 14.96 -8.76
CA ARG A 5 -27.28 15.82 -8.56
C ARG A 5 -26.01 15.09 -8.98
N ALA A 6 -25.84 13.86 -8.51
CA ALA A 6 -24.68 13.04 -8.86
C ALA A 6 -24.64 12.70 -10.35
N HIS A 7 -25.79 12.50 -10.99
CA HIS A 7 -25.87 12.24 -12.42
C HIS A 7 -25.51 13.49 -13.25
N THR A 8 -26.01 14.68 -12.92
CA THR A 8 -25.52 15.88 -13.64
C THR A 8 -24.05 16.17 -13.30
N GLY A 9 -23.63 15.93 -12.06
CA GLY A 9 -22.23 16.07 -11.63
C GLY A 9 -21.26 15.23 -12.45
N GLU A 10 -21.59 13.97 -12.76
CA GLU A 10 -20.70 13.15 -13.59
C GLU A 10 -20.59 13.65 -15.03
N HIS A 11 -21.68 14.18 -15.61
CA HIS A 11 -21.64 14.77 -16.95
C HIS A 11 -20.67 15.96 -17.01
N ILE A 12 -20.79 16.89 -16.04
CA ILE A 12 -19.92 18.06 -15.95
C ILE A 12 -18.48 17.63 -15.71
N PHE A 13 -18.26 16.67 -14.80
CA PHE A 13 -16.93 16.20 -14.47
C PHE A 13 -16.26 15.47 -15.64
N PHE A 14 -16.96 14.56 -16.32
CA PHE A 14 -16.41 13.88 -17.48
C PHE A 14 -16.10 14.87 -18.62
N ARG A 15 -16.98 15.87 -18.85
CA ARG A 15 -16.71 16.91 -19.86
C ARG A 15 -15.51 17.76 -19.47
N SER A 16 -15.39 18.15 -18.20
CA SER A 16 -14.21 18.86 -17.66
C SER A 16 -12.95 18.04 -17.90
N LEU A 17 -13.00 16.76 -17.57
CA LEU A 17 -11.89 15.83 -17.74
C LEU A 17 -11.50 15.69 -19.22
N SER A 18 -12.47 15.63 -20.14
CA SER A 18 -12.20 15.57 -21.59
C SER A 18 -11.59 16.85 -22.17
N LYS A 19 -11.81 18.00 -21.53
CA LYS A 19 -11.16 19.26 -21.91
C LYS A 19 -9.71 19.31 -21.45
N VAL A 20 -9.42 18.81 -20.25
CA VAL A 20 -8.07 18.75 -19.68
C VAL A 20 -7.25 17.60 -20.27
N ILE A 21 -7.90 16.47 -20.54
CA ILE A 21 -7.31 15.24 -21.07
C ILE A 21 -8.11 14.83 -22.33
N PRO A 22 -7.75 15.35 -23.52
CA PRO A 22 -8.51 15.10 -24.76
C PRO A 22 -8.67 13.63 -25.15
N GLU A 23 -7.74 12.78 -24.71
CA GLU A 23 -7.76 11.35 -25.02
C GLU A 23 -8.55 10.49 -24.03
N VAL A 24 -9.09 11.10 -22.96
CA VAL A 24 -9.89 10.37 -21.99
C VAL A 24 -11.17 9.86 -22.64
N SER A 25 -11.51 8.61 -22.35
CA SER A 25 -12.76 8.02 -22.80
C SER A 25 -13.55 7.42 -21.64
N LEU A 26 -14.87 7.53 -21.74
CA LEU A 26 -15.79 6.99 -20.74
C LEU A 26 -16.16 5.55 -21.09
N ASP A 27 -15.87 4.65 -20.18
CA ASP A 27 -16.26 3.24 -20.31
C ASP A 27 -17.63 2.99 -19.66
N LYS A 28 -17.77 3.40 -18.39
CA LYS A 28 -18.95 3.14 -17.57
C LYS A 28 -19.16 4.22 -16.52
N ILE A 29 -20.43 4.46 -16.19
CA ILE A 29 -20.85 5.30 -15.05
C ILE A 29 -21.59 4.40 -14.04
N SER A 30 -21.37 4.64 -12.75
CA SER A 30 -22.08 3.97 -11.66
C SER A 30 -22.52 4.99 -10.61
N ILE A 31 -23.80 5.34 -10.61
CA ILE A 31 -24.45 6.17 -9.59
C ILE A 31 -25.26 5.27 -8.67
N LYS A 32 -24.85 5.11 -7.42
CA LYS A 32 -25.46 4.23 -6.42
C LYS A 32 -25.56 4.94 -5.07
N GLU A 33 -26.42 4.46 -4.18
CA GLU A 33 -26.61 5.05 -2.85
C GLU A 33 -25.33 5.08 -2.01
N GLU A 34 -24.53 4.02 -2.10
CA GLU A 34 -23.28 3.89 -1.35
C GLU A 34 -22.17 4.79 -1.90
N LYS A 35 -21.97 4.83 -3.22
CA LYS A 35 -20.88 5.54 -3.89
C LYS A 35 -21.17 5.85 -5.35
N ASN A 36 -20.68 6.99 -5.81
CA ASN A 36 -20.66 7.36 -7.22
C ASN A 36 -19.28 7.11 -7.84
N ALA A 37 -19.23 6.62 -9.07
CA ALA A 37 -17.98 6.38 -9.77
C ALA A 37 -18.06 6.49 -11.30
N LEU A 38 -16.99 7.03 -11.90
CA LEU A 38 -16.69 6.96 -13.32
C LEU A 38 -15.59 5.92 -13.56
N TYR A 39 -15.77 5.13 -14.62
CA TYR A 39 -14.75 4.24 -15.14
C TYR A 39 -14.29 4.81 -16.48
N ILE A 40 -13.02 5.19 -16.52
CA ILE A 40 -12.42 5.86 -17.68
C ILE A 40 -11.24 5.05 -18.21
N LYS A 41 -10.93 5.29 -19.48
CA LYS A 41 -9.65 4.90 -20.08
C LYS A 41 -8.87 6.15 -20.47
N CYS A 42 -7.59 6.16 -20.12
CA CYS A 42 -6.65 7.23 -20.40
C CYS A 42 -5.30 6.59 -20.80
N PRO A 43 -5.02 6.45 -22.11
CA PRO A 43 -3.84 5.75 -22.61
C PRO A 43 -2.53 6.51 -22.37
N ASN A 44 -2.61 7.83 -22.25
CA ASN A 44 -1.47 8.70 -22.07
C ASN A 44 -1.48 9.37 -20.68
N GLU A 45 -0.76 10.48 -20.55
CA GLU A 45 -0.48 11.22 -19.31
C GLU A 45 -1.72 11.41 -18.41
N PHE A 46 -1.73 10.65 -17.32
CA PHE A 46 -2.73 10.70 -16.26
C PHE A 46 -2.04 11.12 -14.95
N SER A 47 -2.29 12.35 -14.52
CA SER A 47 -1.64 12.95 -13.34
C SER A 47 -2.65 13.54 -12.37
N TRP A 48 -2.23 13.71 -11.12
CA TRP A 48 -3.08 14.34 -10.09
C TRP A 48 -3.38 15.79 -10.42
N GLU A 49 -2.44 16.52 -11.01
CA GLU A 49 -2.63 17.92 -11.41
C GLU A 49 -3.78 18.06 -12.40
N LYS A 50 -3.84 17.19 -13.43
CA LYS A 50 -4.92 17.20 -14.41
C LYS A 50 -6.28 16.82 -13.81
N LEU A 51 -6.30 15.88 -12.87
CA LEU A 51 -7.53 15.52 -12.16
C LEU A 51 -8.05 16.68 -11.30
N LEU A 52 -7.16 17.36 -10.58
CA LEU A 52 -7.51 18.52 -9.77
C LEU A 52 -7.94 19.71 -10.64
N GLU A 53 -7.34 19.90 -11.81
CA GLU A 53 -7.78 20.89 -12.79
C GLU A 53 -9.20 20.59 -13.30
N ALA A 54 -9.49 19.32 -13.62
CA ALA A 54 -10.83 18.90 -14.04
C ALA A 54 -11.87 19.06 -12.92
N GLU A 55 -11.52 18.74 -11.67
CA GLU A 55 -12.38 18.97 -10.50
C GLU A 55 -12.65 20.46 -10.27
N LYS A 56 -11.61 21.30 -10.41
CA LYS A 56 -11.75 22.75 -10.30
C LYS A 56 -12.71 23.29 -11.36
N LEU A 57 -12.51 22.92 -12.63
CA LEU A 57 -13.39 23.32 -13.74
C LEU A 57 -14.83 22.82 -13.51
N THR A 58 -15.00 21.63 -12.94
CA THR A 58 -16.33 21.10 -12.59
C THR A 58 -17.03 22.01 -11.60
N ASN A 59 -16.34 22.41 -10.54
CA ASN A 59 -16.91 23.31 -9.53
C ASN A 59 -17.13 24.73 -10.07
N GLU A 60 -16.31 25.23 -11.00
CA GLU A 60 -16.57 26.50 -11.71
C GLU A 60 -17.90 26.45 -12.47
N ILE A 61 -18.16 25.37 -13.22
CA ILE A 61 -19.42 25.19 -13.96
C ILE A 61 -20.64 25.03 -13.03
N ILE A 62 -20.45 24.44 -11.86
CA ILE A 62 -21.48 24.38 -10.81
C ILE A 62 -21.83 25.78 -10.32
N LEU A 63 -20.82 26.63 -10.07
CA LEU A 63 -21.00 28.00 -9.59
C LEU A 63 -21.65 28.93 -10.62
N GLU A 64 -21.44 28.67 -11.91
CA GLU A 64 -22.03 29.44 -13.01
C GLU A 64 -23.56 29.30 -13.15
N ASP A 65 -24.20 28.36 -12.42
CA ASP A 65 -25.66 28.19 -12.40
C ASP A 65 -26.27 27.97 -13.80
N ARG A 66 -25.57 27.18 -14.61
CA ARG A 66 -25.94 26.90 -16.00
C ARG A 66 -27.21 26.07 -16.07
N LYS A 67 -28.07 26.35 -17.04
CA LYS A 67 -29.29 25.57 -17.25
C LYS A 67 -28.96 24.15 -17.73
N VAL A 68 -29.75 23.19 -17.26
CA VAL A 68 -29.74 21.81 -17.75
C VAL A 68 -31.01 21.59 -18.56
N ILE A 69 -30.85 21.40 -19.87
CA ILE A 69 -31.95 21.39 -20.84
C ILE A 69 -32.08 19.98 -21.40
N VAL A 70 -33.33 19.50 -21.48
CA VAL A 70 -33.63 18.20 -22.09
C VAL A 70 -34.14 18.45 -23.51
N HIS A 71 -33.46 17.85 -24.48
CA HIS A 71 -33.90 17.81 -25.87
C HIS A 71 -34.29 16.39 -26.26
N ASN A 72 -35.16 16.26 -27.26
CA ASN A 72 -35.44 14.99 -27.93
C ASN A 72 -35.18 15.17 -29.43
N SER A 73 -34.49 14.19 -30.02
CA SER A 73 -34.21 14.19 -31.46
C SER A 73 -34.33 12.77 -32.01
N LYS A 74 -34.66 12.66 -33.29
CA LYS A 74 -34.54 11.39 -34.00
C LYS A 74 -33.07 10.97 -34.08
N LYS A 75 -32.83 9.66 -34.00
CA LYS A 75 -31.50 9.04 -34.06
C LYS A 75 -30.73 9.42 -35.32
N GLU A 76 -31.41 9.52 -36.46
CA GLU A 76 -30.81 9.90 -37.75
C GLU A 76 -30.39 11.38 -37.81
N GLU A 77 -31.05 12.25 -37.03
CA GLU A 77 -30.82 13.70 -37.07
C GLU A 77 -29.88 14.18 -35.95
N VAL A 78 -29.63 13.35 -34.93
CA VAL A 78 -28.99 13.77 -33.67
C VAL A 78 -27.56 14.28 -33.89
N ILE A 79 -26.77 13.62 -34.74
CA ILE A 79 -25.38 14.02 -35.02
C ILE A 79 -25.34 15.36 -35.77
N ASN A 80 -26.29 15.59 -36.68
CA ASN A 80 -26.36 16.84 -37.43
C ASN A 80 -26.80 18.01 -36.54
N LYS A 81 -27.74 17.76 -35.62
CA LYS A 81 -28.26 18.79 -34.69
C LYS A 81 -27.30 19.07 -33.53
N PHE A 82 -26.56 18.06 -33.08
CA PHE A 82 -25.64 18.14 -31.94
C PHE A 82 -24.29 17.51 -32.29
N PRO A 83 -23.42 18.21 -33.06
CA PRO A 83 -22.17 17.62 -33.55
C PRO A 83 -21.20 17.18 -32.45
N GLU A 84 -21.22 17.84 -31.29
CA GLU A 84 -20.37 17.54 -30.14
C GLU A 84 -21.00 16.55 -29.13
N ILE A 85 -22.14 15.93 -29.48
CA ILE A 85 -22.83 15.03 -28.56
C ILE A 85 -22.00 13.79 -28.23
N ARG A 86 -21.89 13.49 -26.93
CA ARG A 86 -21.38 12.19 -26.48
C ARG A 86 -22.49 11.14 -26.59
N ILE A 87 -22.32 10.22 -27.52
CA ILE A 87 -23.32 9.19 -27.83
C ILE A 87 -22.64 7.91 -28.33
N LYS A 88 -23.18 6.75 -27.94
CA LYS A 88 -22.84 5.43 -28.50
C LYS A 88 -24.07 4.91 -29.25
N LEU A 89 -24.18 5.27 -30.54
CA LEU A 89 -25.38 5.03 -31.37
C LEU A 89 -25.75 3.54 -31.49
N ASP A 90 -24.75 2.66 -31.42
CA ASP A 90 -24.87 1.20 -31.41
C ASP A 90 -25.66 0.68 -30.19
N ARG A 91 -25.64 1.43 -29.08
CA ARG A 91 -26.33 1.07 -27.83
C ARG A 91 -27.77 1.58 -27.75
N ILE A 92 -28.18 2.44 -28.68
CA ILE A 92 -29.52 3.03 -28.69
C ILE A 92 -30.41 2.21 -29.63
N GLN A 93 -31.42 1.54 -29.05
CA GLN A 93 -32.35 0.68 -29.78
C GLN A 93 -33.62 1.41 -30.25
N THR A 94 -33.83 2.64 -29.82
CA THR A 94 -35.01 3.47 -30.15
C THR A 94 -34.71 4.47 -31.25
N ASP A 95 -35.74 4.88 -32.00
CA ASP A 95 -35.63 5.91 -33.04
C ASP A 95 -35.53 7.32 -32.46
N GLU A 96 -35.93 7.51 -31.20
CA GLU A 96 -35.76 8.76 -30.46
C GLU A 96 -34.59 8.66 -29.48
N VAL A 97 -33.84 9.76 -29.39
CA VAL A 97 -32.71 9.97 -28.49
C VAL A 97 -33.03 11.14 -27.58
N ARG A 98 -32.96 10.91 -26.27
CA ARG A 98 -32.99 11.97 -25.26
C ARG A 98 -31.59 12.53 -25.07
N ILE A 99 -31.45 13.85 -25.27
CA ILE A 99 -30.19 14.58 -25.11
C ILE A 99 -30.29 15.47 -23.88
N ILE A 100 -29.26 15.43 -23.05
CA ILE A 100 -29.05 16.34 -21.94
C ILE A 100 -28.02 17.36 -22.38
N GLU A 101 -28.41 18.63 -22.35
CA GLU A 101 -27.52 19.76 -22.51
C GLU A 101 -27.22 20.36 -21.13
N VAL A 102 -25.95 20.57 -20.83
CA VAL A 102 -25.52 21.59 -19.87
C VAL A 102 -25.15 22.82 -20.69
N GLU A 103 -25.90 23.90 -20.51
CA GLU A 103 -25.89 25.10 -21.37
C GLU A 103 -24.48 25.53 -21.77
N ASN A 104 -24.20 25.58 -23.08
CA ASN A 104 -22.90 25.97 -23.64
C ASN A 104 -21.68 25.20 -23.07
N TYR A 105 -21.87 23.98 -22.58
CA TYR A 105 -20.81 23.19 -21.95
C TYR A 105 -20.75 21.77 -22.48
N ASP A 106 -21.90 21.09 -22.49
CA ASP A 106 -21.96 19.66 -22.65
C ASP A 106 -23.24 19.20 -23.35
N PHE A 107 -23.11 18.22 -24.26
CA PHE A 107 -24.24 17.51 -24.86
C PHE A 107 -24.01 16.01 -24.73
N ALA A 108 -24.97 15.27 -24.17
CA ALA A 108 -24.85 13.84 -23.98
C ALA A 108 -26.17 13.11 -24.15
N ALA A 109 -26.16 11.96 -24.81
CA ALA A 109 -27.31 11.08 -24.86
C ALA A 109 -27.46 10.35 -23.52
N CYS A 110 -28.50 10.68 -22.75
CA CYS A 110 -28.73 10.10 -21.43
C CYS A 110 -30.23 9.95 -21.12
N SER A 111 -30.60 8.80 -20.56
CA SER A 111 -31.97 8.50 -20.11
C SER A 111 -32.21 8.74 -18.62
N GLY A 112 -31.18 9.21 -17.89
CA GLY A 112 -31.26 9.45 -16.46
C GLY A 112 -31.97 10.73 -16.07
N ASP A 113 -32.37 10.82 -14.80
CA ASP A 113 -32.86 12.06 -14.24
C ASP A 113 -31.72 13.04 -13.94
N HIS A 114 -31.96 14.33 -14.19
CA HIS A 114 -31.01 15.41 -13.98
C HIS A 114 -31.66 16.55 -13.19
N VAL A 115 -30.82 17.36 -12.55
CA VAL A 115 -31.21 18.67 -11.99
C VAL A 115 -31.56 19.65 -13.11
N ASN A 116 -32.23 20.77 -12.79
CA ASN A 116 -32.57 21.82 -13.76
C ASN A 116 -31.46 22.86 -13.90
N SER A 117 -30.63 23.02 -12.87
CA SER A 117 -29.44 23.88 -12.89
C SER A 117 -28.21 23.19 -12.30
N THR A 118 -27.02 23.49 -12.82
CA THR A 118 -25.74 23.00 -12.27
C THR A 118 -25.54 23.41 -10.82
N LYS A 119 -26.10 24.54 -10.36
CA LYS A 119 -25.99 25.00 -8.97
C LYS A 119 -26.67 24.08 -7.96
N GLU A 120 -27.64 23.28 -8.38
CA GLU A 120 -28.28 22.28 -7.52
C GLU A 120 -27.33 21.15 -7.10
N ILE A 121 -26.19 21.00 -7.78
CA ILE A 121 -25.12 20.06 -7.42
C ILE A 121 -24.36 20.56 -6.19
N ASP A 122 -24.34 21.88 -5.97
CA ASP A 122 -23.75 22.61 -4.84
C ASP A 122 -22.22 22.49 -4.74
N PHE A 123 -21.68 21.27 -4.61
CA PHE A 123 -20.25 21.03 -4.55
C PHE A 123 -19.92 19.65 -5.15
N PHE A 124 -18.75 19.52 -5.78
CA PHE A 124 -18.24 18.26 -6.32
C PHE A 124 -16.84 18.00 -5.78
N ILE A 125 -16.55 16.77 -5.38
CA ILE A 125 -15.21 16.35 -4.96
C ILE A 125 -14.88 14.92 -5.42
N LEU A 126 -13.67 14.71 -5.91
CA LEU A 126 -13.07 13.39 -6.09
C LEU A 126 -12.66 12.83 -4.73
N THR A 127 -13.16 11.64 -4.42
CA THR A 127 -12.92 11.00 -3.11
C THR A 127 -11.92 9.87 -3.22
N LYS A 128 -11.77 9.27 -4.41
CA LYS A 128 -10.81 8.18 -4.63
C LYS A 128 -10.44 8.01 -6.10
N VAL A 129 -9.19 7.69 -6.35
CA VAL A 129 -8.69 7.33 -7.69
C VAL A 129 -8.00 5.98 -7.58
N ASN A 130 -8.45 5.00 -8.37
CA ASN A 130 -7.82 3.68 -8.42
C ASN A 130 -7.47 3.32 -9.86
N LYS A 131 -6.24 2.86 -10.10
CA LYS A 131 -5.90 2.19 -11.37
C LYS A 131 -6.47 0.77 -11.34
N THR A 132 -7.33 0.44 -12.29
CA THR A 132 -8.02 -0.86 -12.37
C THR A 132 -7.50 -1.77 -13.49
N GLY A 133 -6.55 -1.28 -14.30
CA GLY A 133 -5.92 -2.02 -15.39
C GLY A 133 -4.91 -1.15 -16.13
N GLU A 134 -4.39 -1.66 -17.25
CA GLU A 134 -3.65 -0.82 -18.21
C GLU A 134 -4.58 0.30 -18.69
N ASP A 135 -4.12 1.53 -18.52
CA ASP A 135 -4.81 2.76 -18.91
C ASP A 135 -6.23 2.94 -18.36
N SER A 136 -6.63 2.13 -17.38
CA SER A 136 -8.01 2.07 -16.89
C SER A 136 -8.07 2.54 -15.46
N TYR A 137 -8.97 3.49 -15.19
CA TYR A 137 -9.09 4.13 -13.89
C TYR A 137 -10.54 4.17 -13.42
N ARG A 138 -10.72 4.00 -12.11
CA ARG A 138 -11.98 4.21 -11.40
C ARG A 138 -11.85 5.46 -10.53
N LEU A 139 -12.64 6.46 -10.85
CA LEU A 139 -12.73 7.73 -10.12
C LEU A 139 -14.01 7.70 -9.29
N GLU A 140 -13.88 7.68 -7.96
CA GLU A 140 -15.00 7.84 -7.03
C GLU A 140 -15.15 9.32 -6.70
N PHE A 141 -16.39 9.78 -6.61
CA PHE A 141 -16.71 11.17 -6.34
C PHE A 141 -17.99 11.28 -5.51
N GLU A 142 -18.18 12.43 -4.88
CA GLU A 142 -19.43 12.76 -4.19
C GLU A 142 -19.87 14.18 -4.57
N VAL A 143 -21.14 14.49 -4.32
CA VAL A 143 -21.73 15.81 -4.55
C VAL A 143 -22.49 16.33 -3.33
N ALA A 144 -22.79 17.63 -3.31
CA ALA A 144 -23.60 18.32 -2.32
C ALA A 144 -23.16 18.03 -0.86
N GLU A 145 -24.10 17.67 0.02
CA GLU A 145 -23.81 17.43 1.44
C GLU A 145 -22.78 16.32 1.66
N LYS A 146 -22.87 15.21 0.90
CA LYS A 146 -21.90 14.11 0.98
C LYS A 146 -20.49 14.54 0.58
N ALA A 147 -20.37 15.40 -0.43
CA ALA A 147 -19.07 15.97 -0.82
C ALA A 147 -18.47 16.83 0.28
N LYS A 148 -19.28 17.67 0.94
CA LYS A 148 -18.83 18.52 2.05
C LYS A 148 -18.36 17.71 3.26
N GLU A 149 -19.11 16.66 3.61
CA GLU A 149 -18.72 15.73 4.68
C GLU A 149 -17.39 15.02 4.37
N GLU A 150 -17.22 14.52 3.14
CA GLU A 150 -15.97 13.85 2.76
C GLU A 150 -14.80 14.84 2.70
N ALA A 151 -15.00 16.08 2.24
CA ALA A 151 -13.98 17.12 2.25
C ALA A 151 -13.47 17.43 3.67
N LEU A 152 -14.39 17.56 4.64
CA LEU A 152 -14.03 17.77 6.05
C LEU A 152 -13.26 16.57 6.63
N LYS A 153 -13.67 15.35 6.28
CA LYS A 153 -12.99 14.13 6.69
C LYS A 153 -11.58 14.03 6.12
N LEU A 154 -11.40 14.30 4.83
CA LEU A 154 -10.08 14.31 4.18
C LEU A 154 -9.18 15.40 4.77
N SER A 155 -9.73 16.60 5.01
CA SER A 155 -9.02 17.69 5.67
C SER A 155 -8.53 17.30 7.06
N LYS A 156 -9.38 16.64 7.88
CA LYS A 156 -9.00 16.14 9.21
C LYS A 156 -7.84 15.14 9.13
N ILE A 157 -7.88 14.20 8.19
CA ILE A 157 -6.81 13.20 8.00
C ILE A 157 -5.50 13.89 7.61
N ALA A 158 -5.56 14.86 6.68
CA ALA A 158 -4.40 15.62 6.26
C ALA A 158 -3.78 16.40 7.42
N LEU A 159 -4.59 17.12 8.20
CA LEU A 159 -4.13 17.91 9.37
C LEU A 159 -3.52 17.02 10.46
N ALA A 160 -4.15 15.90 10.80
CA ALA A 160 -3.58 14.95 11.76
C ALA A 160 -2.26 14.35 11.28
N SER A 161 -2.14 14.08 9.97
CA SER A 161 -0.89 13.58 9.37
C SER A 161 0.21 14.63 9.42
N MET A 162 -0.11 15.89 9.16
CA MET A 162 0.82 17.02 9.30
C MET A 162 1.34 17.18 10.73
N GLU A 163 0.47 17.02 11.72
CA GLU A 163 0.84 17.08 13.15
C GLU A 163 1.79 15.95 13.53
N LEU A 164 1.49 14.71 13.12
CA LEU A 164 2.36 13.55 13.36
C LEU A 164 3.73 13.71 12.70
N LEU A 165 3.76 14.27 11.48
CA LEU A 165 4.99 14.54 10.74
C LEU A 165 5.72 15.80 11.22
N GLN A 166 5.11 16.61 12.10
CA GLN A 166 5.59 17.93 12.51
C GLN A 166 5.97 18.80 11.31
N SER A 167 5.15 18.77 10.26
CA SER A 167 5.44 19.40 8.96
C SER A 167 4.35 20.38 8.56
N ALA A 168 4.77 21.53 8.04
CA ALA A 168 3.86 22.46 7.37
C ALA A 168 3.29 21.82 6.08
N PRO A 169 2.06 22.19 5.63
CA PRO A 169 1.38 21.62 4.48
C PRO A 169 2.24 21.53 3.22
N GLU A 170 2.94 22.62 2.88
CA GLU A 170 3.79 22.75 1.70
C GLU A 170 5.04 21.85 1.73
N ASN A 171 5.37 21.32 2.91
CA ASN A 171 6.55 20.49 3.12
C ASN A 171 6.23 19.01 3.30
N VAL A 172 4.96 18.62 3.48
CA VAL A 172 4.55 17.26 3.84
C VAL A 172 5.13 16.21 2.89
N GLU A 173 4.97 16.42 1.58
CA GLU A 173 5.45 15.46 0.58
C GLU A 173 6.97 15.27 0.64
N ARG A 174 7.71 16.38 0.79
CA ARG A 174 9.16 16.35 0.94
C ARG A 174 9.58 15.64 2.23
N THR A 175 8.89 15.91 3.34
CA THR A 175 9.12 15.25 4.63
C THR A 175 8.91 13.75 4.52
N ILE A 176 7.81 13.30 3.90
CA ILE A 176 7.55 11.88 3.66
C ILE A 176 8.63 11.26 2.77
N SER A 177 9.01 11.92 1.67
CA SER A 177 10.06 11.43 0.77
C SER A 177 11.40 11.25 1.50
N ASN A 178 11.78 12.21 2.33
CA ASN A 178 13.00 12.14 3.13
C ASN A 178 12.94 11.01 4.15
N LEU A 179 11.83 10.85 4.88
CA LEU A 179 11.64 9.75 5.84
C LEU A 179 11.76 8.37 5.18
N LEU A 180 11.23 8.20 3.95
CA LEU A 180 11.37 6.95 3.20
C LEU A 180 12.82 6.68 2.80
N LYS A 181 13.53 7.71 2.31
CA LYS A 181 14.96 7.61 1.96
C LYS A 181 15.82 7.31 3.19
N ASP A 182 15.56 7.98 4.29
CA ASP A 182 16.26 7.75 5.55
C ASP A 182 15.99 6.34 6.07
N ASN A 183 14.74 5.86 6.00
CA ASN A 183 14.40 4.48 6.37
C ASN A 183 15.17 3.45 5.53
N GLU A 184 15.26 3.65 4.21
CA GLU A 184 16.04 2.78 3.32
C GLU A 184 17.53 2.81 3.68
N LYS A 185 18.09 4.00 3.89
CA LYS A 185 19.49 4.18 4.31
C LYS A 185 19.76 3.49 5.64
N TYR A 186 18.90 3.66 6.64
CA TYR A 186 19.05 3.00 7.94
C TYR A 186 18.96 1.48 7.82
N ARG A 187 18.09 0.94 6.95
CA ARG A 187 18.05 -0.50 6.67
C ARG A 187 19.34 -1.01 6.06
N GLN A 188 19.92 -0.27 5.11
CA GLN A 188 21.22 -0.63 4.51
C GLN A 188 22.35 -0.59 5.54
N THR A 189 22.42 0.50 6.32
CA THR A 189 23.41 0.64 7.40
C THR A 189 23.27 -0.47 8.45
N LEU A 190 22.04 -0.81 8.86
CA LEU A 190 21.77 -1.92 9.79
C LEU A 190 22.24 -3.26 9.21
N ALA A 191 22.04 -3.47 7.91
CA ALA A 191 22.52 -4.67 7.24
C ALA A 191 24.05 -4.77 7.23
N GLU A 192 24.75 -3.66 6.98
CA GLU A 192 26.21 -3.59 7.04
C GLU A 192 26.75 -3.81 8.46
N PHE A 193 26.14 -3.20 9.48
CA PHE A 193 26.50 -3.44 10.87
C PHE A 193 26.21 -4.88 11.29
N SER A 194 25.09 -5.44 10.83
CA SER A 194 24.75 -6.84 11.04
C SER A 194 25.81 -7.78 10.47
N GLN A 195 26.29 -7.47 9.26
CA GLN A 195 27.36 -8.21 8.61
C GLN A 195 28.66 -8.13 9.41
N LYS A 196 29.11 -6.92 9.77
CA LYS A 196 30.35 -6.71 10.54
C LYS A 196 30.32 -7.38 11.91
N SER A 197 29.18 -7.30 12.61
CA SER A 197 29.01 -7.92 13.94
C SER A 197 29.06 -9.45 13.83
N PHE A 198 28.54 -10.01 12.74
CA PHE A 198 28.67 -11.43 12.48
C PHE A 198 30.12 -11.82 12.16
N ASP A 199 30.81 -11.04 11.34
CA ASP A 199 32.20 -11.31 10.95
C ASP A 199 33.18 -11.22 12.14
N SER A 200 32.80 -10.55 13.23
CA SER A 200 33.57 -10.58 14.49
C SER A 200 33.38 -11.85 15.33
N ILE A 201 32.37 -12.67 15.04
CA ILE A 201 32.13 -13.92 15.77
C ILE A 201 33.25 -14.90 15.43
N SER A 202 34.09 -15.21 16.40
CA SER A 202 35.18 -16.17 16.25
C SER A 202 34.80 -17.50 16.88
N PRO A 203 34.97 -18.64 16.19
CA PRO A 203 34.65 -19.93 16.76
C PRO A 203 35.67 -20.33 17.83
N LYS A 204 35.19 -21.03 18.87
CA LYS A 204 36.04 -21.77 19.80
C LYS A 204 36.16 -23.21 19.33
N GLU A 205 37.36 -23.77 19.33
CA GLU A 205 37.57 -25.18 19.00
C GLU A 205 37.41 -26.05 20.26
N ILE A 206 36.52 -27.03 20.21
CA ILE A 206 36.24 -27.98 21.29
C ILE A 206 36.30 -29.38 20.68
N SER A 207 37.29 -30.17 21.10
CA SER A 207 37.49 -31.54 20.60
C SER A 207 37.49 -31.67 19.07
N GLY A 208 38.06 -30.68 18.37
CA GLY A 208 38.13 -30.65 16.90
C GLY A 208 36.86 -30.16 16.20
N ILE A 209 35.84 -29.71 16.94
CA ILE A 209 34.62 -29.06 16.42
C ILE A 209 34.71 -27.55 16.65
N LYS A 210 34.42 -26.76 15.61
CA LYS A 210 34.32 -25.30 15.66
C LYS A 210 32.94 -24.89 16.20
N VAL A 211 32.92 -24.28 17.38
CA VAL A 211 31.71 -23.83 18.04
C VAL A 211 31.58 -22.31 17.92
N TYR A 212 30.54 -21.87 17.21
CA TYR A 212 30.15 -20.46 17.14
C TYR A 212 29.06 -20.23 18.19
N PHE A 213 29.39 -19.48 19.23
CA PHE A 213 28.46 -19.12 20.31
C PHE A 213 28.58 -17.62 20.58
N ASP A 214 27.49 -16.87 20.42
CA ASP A 214 27.52 -15.42 20.68
C ASP A 214 26.14 -14.83 20.96
N ILE A 215 26.14 -13.66 21.59
CA ILE A 215 24.97 -12.82 21.89
C ILE A 215 25.06 -11.53 21.09
N LEU A 216 24.18 -11.41 20.10
CA LEU A 216 24.12 -10.27 19.20
C LEU A 216 22.94 -9.36 19.56
N LYS A 217 23.16 -8.04 19.59
CA LYS A 217 22.11 -7.05 19.90
C LYS A 217 21.78 -6.21 18.67
N GLY A 218 20.50 -5.99 18.39
CA GLY A 218 20.04 -5.11 17.30
C GLY A 218 20.46 -5.57 15.89
N ILE A 219 20.53 -6.88 15.65
CA ILE A 219 20.92 -7.46 14.34
C ILE A 219 19.69 -7.88 13.55
N ASP A 220 19.71 -7.66 12.23
CA ASP A 220 18.66 -8.15 11.35
C ASP A 220 18.60 -9.69 11.35
N ARG A 221 17.46 -10.24 11.76
CA ARG A 221 17.27 -11.69 11.88
C ARG A 221 17.46 -12.43 10.56
N LYS A 222 17.09 -11.85 9.41
CA LYS A 222 17.25 -12.52 8.11
C LYS A 222 18.72 -12.67 7.76
N ILE A 223 19.53 -11.66 8.05
CA ILE A 223 20.99 -11.71 7.85
C ILE A 223 21.59 -12.78 8.76
N LEU A 224 21.21 -12.80 10.05
CA LEU A 224 21.69 -13.80 11.00
C LEU A 224 21.36 -15.23 10.57
N ILE A 225 20.12 -15.48 10.13
CA ILE A 225 19.68 -16.79 9.63
C ILE A 225 20.48 -17.22 8.41
N LYS A 226 20.62 -16.32 7.42
CA LYS A 226 21.40 -16.61 6.21
C LYS A 226 22.83 -17.00 6.56
N LYS A 227 23.47 -16.23 7.45
CA LYS A 227 24.87 -16.41 7.82
C LYS A 227 25.12 -17.66 8.66
N ALA A 228 24.25 -17.95 9.63
CA ALA A 228 24.29 -19.22 10.35
C ALA A 228 24.13 -20.42 9.39
N GLY A 229 23.25 -20.29 8.40
CA GLY A 229 23.10 -21.27 7.31
C GLY A 229 24.37 -21.46 6.48
N GLU A 230 25.09 -20.39 6.15
CA GLU A 230 26.39 -20.45 5.47
C GLU A 230 27.44 -21.17 6.33
N ILE A 231 27.52 -20.87 7.63
CA ILE A 231 28.50 -21.48 8.55
C ILE A 231 28.33 -23.00 8.62
N ILE A 232 27.10 -23.51 8.76
CA ILE A 232 26.88 -24.96 8.91
C ILE A 232 27.21 -25.77 7.66
N THR A 233 27.49 -25.13 6.51
CA THR A 233 28.02 -25.82 5.33
C THR A 233 29.49 -26.24 5.49
N GLN A 234 30.21 -25.64 6.44
CA GLN A 234 31.59 -26.00 6.77
C GLN A 234 31.59 -27.25 7.65
N SER A 235 32.55 -28.16 7.45
CA SER A 235 32.66 -29.38 8.26
C SER A 235 32.96 -29.08 9.72
N LYS A 236 32.62 -30.03 10.60
CA LYS A 236 32.86 -29.99 12.05
C LYS A 236 32.45 -28.67 12.70
N THR A 237 31.26 -28.17 12.38
CA THR A 237 30.79 -26.86 12.85
C THR A 237 29.50 -26.97 13.64
N PHE A 238 29.44 -26.25 14.77
CA PHE A 238 28.30 -26.18 15.67
C PHE A 238 27.99 -24.70 15.98
N VAL A 239 26.73 -24.28 15.91
CA VAL A 239 26.32 -22.88 15.94
C VAL A 239 25.17 -22.71 16.93
N VAL A 240 25.33 -21.79 17.89
CA VAL A 240 24.25 -21.32 18.77
C VAL A 240 24.36 -19.80 18.88
N LEU A 241 23.49 -19.07 18.19
CA LEU A 241 23.53 -17.61 18.16
C LEU A 241 22.27 -17.02 18.75
N PHE A 242 22.43 -16.08 19.66
CA PHE A 242 21.34 -15.32 20.27
C PHE A 242 21.25 -13.95 19.60
N SER A 243 20.03 -13.51 19.31
CA SER A 243 19.70 -12.15 18.90
C SER A 243 18.75 -11.54 19.92
N ILE A 244 19.20 -10.49 20.60
CA ILE A 244 18.49 -9.79 21.66
C ILE A 244 18.01 -8.44 21.12
N ASP A 245 16.71 -8.22 21.24
CA ASP A 245 16.03 -6.96 20.90
C ASP A 245 14.88 -6.78 21.92
N ASP A 246 13.63 -6.53 21.50
CA ASP A 246 12.44 -6.60 22.38
C ASP A 246 12.17 -8.02 22.96
N GLY A 247 12.88 -9.03 22.47
CA GLY A 247 12.77 -10.42 22.88
C GLY A 247 14.05 -11.19 22.59
N VAL A 248 14.02 -12.50 22.82
CA VAL A 248 15.14 -13.41 22.51
C VAL A 248 14.80 -14.17 21.23
N PHE A 249 15.71 -14.17 20.27
CA PHE A 249 15.68 -15.06 19.10
C PHE A 249 16.94 -15.93 19.11
N VAL A 250 16.80 -17.23 18.87
CA VAL A 250 17.91 -18.19 18.94
C VAL A 250 17.96 -18.99 17.65
N ILE A 251 19.17 -19.18 17.13
CA ILE A 251 19.48 -20.12 16.05
C ILE A 251 20.37 -21.21 16.60
N CYS A 252 20.02 -22.47 16.35
CA CYS A 252 20.85 -23.63 16.62
C CYS A 252 21.13 -24.35 15.30
N GLY A 253 22.39 -24.62 14.99
CA GLY A 253 22.80 -25.26 13.76
C GLY A 253 24.01 -26.16 13.94
N ARG A 254 24.14 -27.19 13.09
CA ARG A 254 25.37 -27.96 12.96
C ARG A 254 25.60 -28.41 11.52
N SER A 255 26.84 -28.75 11.22
CA SER A 255 27.23 -29.35 9.95
C SER A 255 26.75 -30.80 9.80
N ASP A 256 26.68 -31.30 8.57
CA ASP A 256 26.07 -32.61 8.28
C ASP A 256 26.85 -33.82 8.82
N ASP A 257 28.13 -33.64 9.11
CA ASP A 257 29.03 -34.62 9.71
C ASP A 257 28.87 -34.76 11.24
N ILE A 258 28.16 -33.85 11.92
CA ILE A 258 27.85 -33.95 13.35
C ILE A 258 26.45 -34.58 13.53
N LYS A 259 26.35 -35.63 14.35
CA LYS A 259 25.07 -36.30 14.66
C LYS A 259 24.46 -35.79 15.95
N TYR A 260 23.73 -34.68 15.84
CA TYR A 260 22.95 -34.10 16.94
C TYR A 260 21.70 -33.39 16.40
N ASP A 261 20.57 -33.52 17.11
CA ASP A 261 19.29 -32.89 16.75
C ASP A 261 19.19 -31.47 17.36
N MET A 262 19.34 -30.46 16.52
CA MET A 262 19.26 -29.05 16.91
C MET A 262 17.90 -28.63 17.44
N ARG A 263 16.83 -29.36 17.14
CA ARG A 263 15.48 -29.04 17.65
C ARG A 263 15.40 -29.30 19.15
N THR A 264 16.05 -30.35 19.63
CA THR A 264 16.09 -30.69 21.05
C THR A 264 16.82 -29.62 21.86
N LEU A 265 17.99 -29.18 21.40
CA LEU A 265 18.74 -28.08 22.02
C LEU A 265 17.93 -26.77 22.00
N LEU A 266 17.37 -26.41 20.84
CA LEU A 266 16.56 -25.20 20.72
C LEU A 266 15.38 -25.19 21.70
N ASN A 267 14.63 -26.30 21.80
CA ASN A 267 13.49 -26.39 22.71
C ASN A 267 13.92 -26.27 24.18
N SER A 268 15.06 -26.87 24.56
CA SER A 268 15.64 -26.71 25.90
C SER A 268 16.00 -25.25 26.21
N ILE A 269 16.61 -24.56 25.25
CA ILE A 269 16.96 -23.13 25.38
C ILE A 269 15.69 -22.28 25.51
N LEU A 270 14.75 -22.43 24.57
CA LEU A 270 13.55 -21.59 24.51
C LEU A 270 12.62 -21.79 25.70
N ALA A 271 12.63 -22.96 26.35
CA ALA A 271 11.87 -23.19 27.57
C ALA A 271 12.24 -22.19 28.69
N ARG A 272 13.50 -21.75 28.76
CA ARG A 272 13.98 -20.76 29.75
C ARG A 272 13.48 -19.35 29.48
N PHE A 273 13.05 -19.10 28.25
CA PHE A 273 12.54 -17.81 27.77
C PHE A 273 11.03 -17.86 27.49
N GLY A 274 10.33 -18.94 27.86
CA GLY A 274 8.90 -19.12 27.55
C GLY A 274 8.59 -19.12 26.05
N GLY A 275 9.58 -19.49 25.23
CA GLY A 275 9.54 -19.39 23.78
C GLY A 275 9.16 -20.69 23.06
N ARG A 276 9.03 -20.59 21.73
CA ARG A 276 8.81 -21.73 20.84
C ARG A 276 9.60 -21.57 19.55
N GLY A 277 9.93 -22.70 18.93
CA GLY A 277 10.73 -22.73 17.72
C GLY A 277 10.50 -23.98 16.90
N GLY A 278 11.23 -24.09 15.79
CA GLY A 278 11.15 -25.22 14.89
C GLY A 278 12.26 -25.19 13.85
N GLY A 279 12.28 -26.20 12.99
CA GLY A 279 13.27 -26.30 11.92
C GLY A 279 13.58 -27.74 11.55
N ARG A 280 14.71 -27.92 10.87
CA ARG A 280 15.26 -29.21 10.48
C ARG A 280 16.15 -29.74 11.60
N GLU A 281 16.50 -31.01 11.52
CA GLU A 281 17.39 -31.67 12.48
C GLU A 281 18.77 -30.98 12.59
N ASN A 282 19.28 -30.45 11.47
CA ASN A 282 20.59 -29.78 11.41
C ASN A 282 20.54 -28.26 11.60
N PHE A 283 19.35 -27.65 11.54
CA PHE A 283 19.18 -26.21 11.64
C PHE A 283 17.78 -25.86 12.15
N SER A 284 17.71 -25.23 13.32
CA SER A 284 16.48 -24.85 13.99
C SER A 284 16.58 -23.42 14.53
N GLN A 285 15.43 -22.75 14.64
CA GLN A 285 15.35 -21.39 15.14
C GLN A 285 14.04 -21.14 15.86
N GLY A 286 14.03 -20.16 16.77
CA GLY A 286 12.81 -19.77 17.46
C GLY A 286 12.99 -18.55 18.33
N GLY A 287 11.90 -18.12 18.96
CA GLY A 287 11.89 -16.92 19.78
C GLY A 287 11.14 -17.09 21.09
N GLY A 288 11.47 -16.25 22.05
CA GLY A 288 10.87 -16.19 23.38
C GLY A 288 10.96 -14.78 23.97
N ASN A 289 10.51 -14.66 25.21
CA ASN A 289 10.51 -13.41 25.96
C ASN A 289 11.91 -13.06 26.45
N LEU A 290 12.21 -11.76 26.53
CA LEU A 290 13.39 -11.29 27.25
C LEU A 290 13.10 -11.30 28.75
N VAL A 291 14.01 -11.89 29.53
CA VAL A 291 13.93 -11.96 30.99
C VAL A 291 15.11 -11.20 31.59
N GLU A 292 14.96 -10.65 32.80
CA GLU A 292 15.98 -9.78 33.42
C GLU A 292 17.37 -10.47 33.50
N ASP A 293 17.40 -11.75 33.88
CA ASP A 293 18.64 -12.52 34.05
C ASP A 293 19.13 -13.22 32.77
N TYR A 294 18.72 -12.76 31.57
CA TYR A 294 19.02 -13.47 30.31
C TYR A 294 20.53 -13.70 30.10
N GLU A 295 21.40 -12.77 30.49
CA GLU A 295 22.85 -12.93 30.35
C GLU A 295 23.41 -14.09 31.19
N LYS A 296 22.88 -14.28 32.40
CA LYS A 296 23.24 -15.39 33.27
C LYS A 296 22.75 -16.71 32.68
N ILE A 297 21.50 -16.75 32.21
CA ILE A 297 20.91 -17.92 31.58
C ILE A 297 21.71 -18.35 30.34
N ILE A 298 22.11 -17.39 29.50
CA ILE A 298 22.88 -17.68 28.29
C ILE A 298 24.29 -18.22 28.64
N LYS A 299 24.94 -17.71 29.69
CA LYS A 299 26.22 -18.28 30.19
C LYS A 299 26.09 -19.72 30.68
N GLU A 300 24.95 -20.08 31.28
CA GLU A 300 24.67 -21.47 31.67
C GLU A 300 24.47 -22.35 30.44
N ILE A 301 23.74 -21.84 29.43
CA ILE A 301 23.55 -22.52 28.14
C ILE A 301 24.90 -22.72 27.43
N GLU A 302 25.80 -21.73 27.45
CA GLU A 302 27.13 -21.84 26.86
C GLU A 302 27.88 -23.06 27.40
N LYS A 303 27.92 -23.23 28.73
CA LYS A 303 28.55 -24.39 29.37
C LYS A 303 27.89 -25.71 28.98
N GLU A 304 26.56 -25.73 28.85
CA GLU A 304 25.83 -26.92 28.39
C GLU A 304 26.18 -27.27 26.95
N VAL A 305 26.29 -26.28 26.06
CA VAL A 305 26.73 -26.46 24.68
C VAL A 305 28.16 -27.01 24.64
N GLU A 306 29.07 -26.50 25.46
CA GLU A 306 30.44 -27.02 25.55
C GLU A 306 30.48 -28.49 25.98
N MET A 307 29.66 -28.89 26.96
CA MET A 307 29.56 -30.29 27.39
C MET A 307 28.98 -31.18 26.30
N ILE A 308 27.92 -30.73 25.62
CA ILE A 308 27.31 -31.44 24.49
C ILE A 308 28.37 -31.66 23.40
N VAL A 309 29.04 -30.60 22.95
CA VAL A 309 30.04 -30.69 21.87
C VAL A 309 31.21 -31.58 22.27
N SER A 310 31.66 -31.52 23.53
CA SER A 310 32.74 -32.39 24.03
C SER A 310 32.38 -33.87 23.98
N SER A 311 31.10 -34.22 24.11
CA SER A 311 30.61 -35.61 24.02
C SER A 311 30.39 -36.13 22.59
N LEU A 312 30.46 -35.23 21.59
CA LEU A 312 30.23 -35.55 20.17
C LEU A 312 31.52 -35.84 19.39
N ALA A 313 32.68 -35.65 20.02
CA ALA A 313 33.99 -35.95 19.45
C ALA A 313 34.42 -37.39 19.71
#